data_AF-A0A6D2HXX8-F1
#
_entry.id   AF-A0A6D2HXX8-F1
#
_cell.length_a   1.000
_cell.length_b   1.000
_cell.length_c   1.000
_cell.angle_alpha   90.00
_cell.angle_beta   90.00
_cell.angle_gamma   90.00
#
_symmetry.space_group_name_H-M   'P 1'
#
loop_
_entity.id
_entity.type
_entity.pdbx_description
1 polymer ?
#
loop_
_entity_poly.entity_id
_entity_poly.type
_entity_poly.pdbx_seq_one_letter_code
_entity_poly.pdbx_strand_id
1 'polypeptide(L)'
;MGKNNTRMLMRFSALVIVLTVAIMVEETKSVRVCNIETNDLERCRPAVTGNNPPPPVNGCCVVLRAANLRCFCQFKSYATNNGIDPAKAKALIPKCGIRNVIVPPGC
;
A
#
# COMPACT_ATOMS: atom_id res chain seq x y z
N MET A 1 37.16 9.19 42.14
CA MET A 1 37.46 9.65 40.76
C MET A 1 36.60 8.87 39.77
N GLY A 2 35.28 9.12 39.71
CA GLY A 2 34.36 8.23 38.94
C GLY A 2 33.01 8.83 38.56
N LYS A 3 32.46 9.75 39.37
CA LYS A 3 31.13 10.34 39.13
C LYS A 3 31.02 11.12 37.81
N ASN A 4 32.13 11.69 37.35
CA ASN A 4 32.22 12.52 36.16
C ASN A 4 32.13 11.65 34.90
N ASN A 5 32.84 10.52 34.91
CA ASN A 5 32.91 9.58 33.80
C ASN A 5 31.58 8.87 33.60
N THR A 6 30.88 8.50 34.69
CA THR A 6 29.53 7.90 34.62
C THR A 6 28.52 8.89 34.05
N ARG A 7 28.55 10.16 34.48
CA ARG A 7 27.64 11.21 33.95
C ARG A 7 27.93 11.52 32.48
N MET A 8 29.21 11.48 32.09
CA MET A 8 29.63 11.65 30.71
C MET A 8 29.16 10.48 29.83
N LEU A 9 29.39 9.24 30.27
CA LEU A 9 28.92 8.01 29.63
C LEU A 9 27.39 8.01 29.44
N MET A 10 26.64 8.46 30.46
CA MET A 10 25.18 8.53 30.40
C MET A 10 24.68 9.54 29.36
N ARG A 11 25.38 10.66 29.20
CA ARG A 11 25.06 11.67 28.17
C ARG A 11 25.41 11.19 26.77
N PHE A 12 26.56 10.54 26.61
CA PHE A 12 26.95 9.95 25.34
C PHE A 12 26.00 8.83 24.91
N SER A 13 25.62 7.93 25.82
CA SER A 13 24.64 6.89 25.52
C SER A 13 23.27 7.46 25.17
N ALA A 14 22.79 8.48 25.89
CA ALA A 14 21.54 9.15 25.53
C ALA A 14 21.61 9.81 24.12
N LEU A 15 22.73 10.44 23.77
CA LEU A 15 22.93 11.03 22.43
C LEU A 15 22.95 9.97 21.34
N VAL A 16 23.62 8.84 21.56
CA VAL A 16 23.65 7.73 20.60
C VAL A 16 22.25 7.15 20.39
N ILE A 17 21.48 6.96 21.46
CA ILE A 17 20.08 6.48 21.36
C ILE A 17 19.23 7.45 20.54
N VAL A 18 19.30 8.76 20.83
CA VAL A 18 18.56 9.79 20.08
C VAL A 18 18.97 9.81 18.59
N LEU A 19 20.28 9.72 18.30
CA LEU A 19 20.75 9.64 16.92
C LEU A 19 20.22 8.38 16.22
N THR A 20 20.28 7.20 16.87
CA THR A 20 19.79 5.96 16.27
C THR A 20 18.30 5.99 15.98
N VAL A 21 17.47 6.65 16.79
CA VAL A 21 16.03 6.79 16.52
C VAL A 21 15.78 7.74 15.35
N ALA A 22 16.58 8.79 15.18
CA ALA A 22 16.40 9.76 14.09
C ALA A 22 16.68 9.18 12.69
N ILE A 23 17.52 8.14 12.58
CA ILE A 23 17.86 7.49 11.30
C ILE A 23 16.85 6.42 10.88
N MET A 24 15.91 6.02 11.75
CA MET A 24 14.93 4.95 11.48
C MET A 24 13.71 5.43 10.67
N VAL A 25 13.69 6.68 10.20
CA VAL A 25 12.63 7.15 9.30
C VAL A 25 13.00 6.74 7.88
N GLU A 26 12.84 5.46 7.57
CA GLU A 26 12.79 5.03 6.19
C GLU A 26 11.47 5.52 5.58
N GLU A 27 11.54 6.57 4.76
CA GLU A 27 10.46 6.85 3.83
C GLU A 27 10.34 5.65 2.90
N THR A 28 9.33 4.81 3.12
CA THR A 28 8.94 3.79 2.15
C THR A 28 8.56 4.55 0.87
N LYS A 29 9.49 4.63 -0.09
CA LYS A 29 9.24 5.28 -1.37
C LYS A 29 8.10 4.51 -2.05
N SER A 30 6.89 5.03 -1.95
CA SER A 30 5.76 4.49 -2.68
C SER A 30 6.00 4.76 -4.16
N VAL A 31 5.79 3.74 -4.98
CA VAL A 31 5.92 3.86 -6.43
C VAL A 31 4.54 4.19 -6.96
N ARG A 32 4.44 5.19 -7.83
CA ARG A 32 3.18 5.45 -8.53
C ARG A 32 2.97 4.44 -9.65
N VAL A 33 1.82 3.76 -9.60
CA VAL A 33 1.37 2.82 -10.63
C VAL A 33 -0.07 3.17 -10.98
N CYS A 34 -0.36 3.28 -12.28
CA CYS A 34 -1.70 3.55 -12.78
C CYS A 34 -2.39 4.75 -12.11
N ASN A 35 -1.65 5.85 -11.93
CA ASN A 35 -2.11 7.12 -11.34
C ASN A 35 -2.41 7.08 -9.82
N ILE A 36 -1.95 6.07 -9.10
CA ILE A 36 -2.05 6.01 -7.62
C ILE A 36 -0.75 5.50 -7.01
N GLU A 37 -0.55 5.73 -5.72
CA GLU A 37 0.54 5.12 -4.98
C GLU A 37 0.29 3.62 -4.75
N THR A 38 1.32 2.78 -4.86
CA THR A 38 1.16 1.33 -4.67
C THR A 38 0.70 0.96 -3.26
N ASN A 39 1.08 1.73 -2.24
CA ASN A 39 0.65 1.50 -0.87
C ASN A 39 -0.86 1.75 -0.67
N ASP A 40 -1.49 2.61 -1.48
CA ASP A 40 -2.92 2.88 -1.41
C ASP A 40 -3.77 1.68 -1.86
N LEU A 41 -3.19 0.77 -2.65
CA LEU A 41 -3.86 -0.47 -3.06
C LEU A 41 -4.12 -1.44 -1.91
N GLU A 42 -3.36 -1.34 -0.81
CA GLU A 42 -3.58 -2.18 0.37
C GLU A 42 -4.96 -1.96 0.98
N ARG A 43 -5.55 -0.77 0.78
CA ARG A 43 -6.95 -0.49 1.17
C ARG A 43 -7.95 -1.35 0.40
N CYS A 44 -7.60 -1.76 -0.82
CA CYS A 44 -8.44 -2.57 -1.70
C CYS A 44 -8.19 -4.08 -1.58
N ARG A 45 -6.99 -4.46 -1.12
CA ARG A 45 -6.57 -5.87 -1.05
C ARG A 45 -7.60 -6.79 -0.38
N PRO A 46 -8.19 -6.46 0.80
CA PRO A 46 -9.18 -7.33 1.43
C PRO A 46 -10.40 -7.63 0.56
N ALA A 47 -10.79 -6.71 -0.33
CA ALA A 47 -11.97 -6.86 -1.18
C ALA A 47 -11.73 -7.71 -2.44
N VAL A 48 -10.48 -8.10 -2.72
CA VAL A 48 -10.09 -8.85 -3.93
C VAL A 48 -9.31 -10.15 -3.65
N THR A 49 -8.96 -10.41 -2.39
CA THR A 49 -8.24 -11.61 -1.95
C THR A 49 -9.11 -12.53 -1.09
N GLY A 50 -8.78 -13.83 -1.06
CA GLY A 50 -9.49 -14.82 -0.26
C GLY A 50 -10.79 -15.31 -0.91
N ASN A 51 -11.41 -16.35 -0.35
CA ASN A 51 -12.56 -17.02 -0.99
C ASN A 51 -13.83 -16.14 -1.01
N ASN A 52 -14.16 -15.55 0.13
CA ASN A 52 -15.34 -14.70 0.31
C ASN A 52 -14.91 -13.30 0.78
N PRO A 53 -14.40 -12.44 -0.13
CA PRO A 53 -13.93 -11.12 0.25
C PRO A 53 -15.09 -10.25 0.77
N PRO A 54 -14.87 -9.46 1.84
CA PRO A 54 -15.85 -8.49 2.30
C PRO A 54 -16.11 -7.39 1.24
N PRO A 55 -17.17 -6.59 1.40
CA PRO A 55 -17.38 -5.38 0.61
C PRO A 55 -16.20 -4.39 0.72
N PRO A 56 -15.94 -3.55 -0.31
CA PRO A 56 -14.89 -2.54 -0.23
C PRO A 56 -15.16 -1.52 0.88
N VAL A 57 -14.10 -1.14 1.59
CA VAL A 57 -14.11 0.06 2.43
C VAL A 57 -14.11 1.31 1.56
N ASN A 58 -14.65 2.42 2.07
CA ASN A 58 -14.71 3.69 1.33
C ASN A 58 -13.33 4.14 0.82
N GLY A 59 -12.29 3.96 1.63
CA GLY A 59 -10.90 4.29 1.26
C GLY A 59 -10.44 3.57 -0.02
N CYS A 60 -10.86 2.33 -0.25
CA CYS A 60 -10.57 1.63 -1.51
C CYS A 60 -11.28 2.28 -2.70
N CYS A 61 -12.56 2.63 -2.54
CA CYS A 61 -13.32 3.24 -3.64
C CYS A 61 -12.80 4.63 -4.01
N VAL A 62 -12.26 5.39 -3.04
CA VAL A 62 -11.57 6.65 -3.33
C VAL A 62 -10.34 6.40 -4.22
N VAL A 63 -9.53 5.40 -3.87
CA VAL A 63 -8.34 5.00 -4.64
C VAL A 63 -8.72 4.56 -6.06
N LEU A 64 -9.73 3.68 -6.22
CA LEU A 64 -10.16 3.20 -7.53
C LEU A 64 -10.72 4.30 -8.44
N ARG A 65 -11.33 5.34 -7.89
CA ARG A 65 -11.81 6.49 -8.67
C ARG A 65 -10.68 7.39 -9.15
N ALA A 66 -9.59 7.47 -8.40
CA ALA A 66 -8.39 8.21 -8.80
C ALA A 66 -7.52 7.40 -9.79
N ALA A 67 -7.64 6.07 -9.79
CA ALA A 67 -6.78 5.20 -10.58
C ALA A 67 -7.16 5.11 -12.06
N ASN A 68 -6.15 4.87 -12.90
CA ASN A 68 -6.33 4.45 -14.27
C ASN A 68 -6.62 2.94 -14.30
N LEU A 69 -7.91 2.57 -14.23
CA LEU A 69 -8.35 1.17 -14.17
C LEU A 69 -7.93 0.33 -15.38
N ARG A 70 -7.80 0.94 -16.58
CA ARG A 70 -7.31 0.24 -17.78
C ARG A 70 -5.84 -0.12 -17.66
N CYS A 71 -5.04 0.73 -17.02
CA CYS A 71 -3.62 0.49 -16.82
C CYS A 71 -3.36 -0.77 -15.95
N PHE A 72 -4.28 -1.14 -15.04
CA PHE A 72 -4.10 -2.35 -14.21
C PHE A 72 -4.11 -3.65 -15.01
N CYS A 73 -4.68 -3.65 -16.22
CA CYS A 73 -4.71 -4.84 -17.07
C CYS A 73 -3.31 -5.38 -17.41
N GLN A 74 -2.31 -4.50 -17.55
CA GLN A 74 -0.92 -4.93 -17.82
C GLN A 74 -0.28 -5.66 -16.63
N PHE A 75 -0.84 -5.49 -15.43
CA PHE A 75 -0.37 -6.12 -14.20
C PHE A 75 -1.17 -7.38 -13.83
N LYS A 76 -2.07 -7.86 -14.71
CA LYS A 76 -2.91 -9.03 -14.47
C LYS A 76 -2.11 -10.25 -13.99
N SER A 77 -1.03 -10.60 -14.69
CA SER A 77 -0.20 -11.76 -14.33
C SER A 77 0.45 -11.60 -12.95
N TYR A 78 0.93 -10.39 -12.65
CA TYR A 78 1.49 -10.07 -11.34
C TYR A 78 0.42 -10.17 -10.24
N ALA A 79 -0.77 -9.63 -10.47
CA ALA A 79 -1.89 -9.69 -9.53
C ALA A 79 -2.30 -11.15 -9.23
N THR A 80 -2.45 -11.98 -10.27
CA THR A 80 -2.77 -13.41 -10.12
C THR A 80 -1.71 -14.15 -9.29
N ASN A 81 -0.42 -13.90 -9.57
CA ASN A 81 0.68 -14.51 -8.82
C ASN A 81 0.73 -14.08 -7.34
N ASN A 82 0.09 -12.95 -6.99
CA ASN A 82 -0.02 -12.43 -5.63
C ASN A 82 -1.39 -12.72 -4.99
N GLY A 83 -2.16 -13.67 -5.54
CA GLY A 83 -3.42 -14.13 -4.95
C GLY A 83 -4.61 -13.18 -5.16
N ILE A 84 -4.50 -12.25 -6.10
CA ILE A 84 -5.61 -11.41 -6.54
C ILE A 84 -6.31 -12.09 -7.70
N ASP A 85 -7.58 -12.42 -7.51
CA ASP A 85 -8.43 -12.99 -8.56
C ASP A 85 -8.89 -11.87 -9.52
N PRO A 86 -8.59 -11.95 -10.84
CA PRO A 86 -9.03 -10.95 -11.82
C PRO A 86 -10.55 -10.76 -11.86
N ALA A 87 -11.33 -11.81 -11.62
CA ALA A 87 -12.79 -11.71 -11.59
C ALA A 87 -13.26 -10.88 -10.39
N LYS A 88 -12.62 -11.06 -9.22
CA LYS A 88 -12.92 -10.27 -8.00
C LYS A 88 -12.49 -8.81 -8.17
N ALA A 89 -11.33 -8.57 -8.77
CA ALA A 89 -10.86 -7.22 -9.08
C ALA A 89 -11.81 -6.48 -10.03
N LYS A 90 -12.33 -7.15 -11.07
CA LYS A 90 -13.36 -6.57 -11.94
C LYS A 90 -14.67 -6.31 -11.23
N ALA A 91 -15.13 -7.27 -10.41
CA ALA A 91 -16.37 -7.12 -9.65
C ALA A 91 -16.32 -5.98 -8.61
N LEU A 92 -15.12 -5.53 -8.24
CA LEU A 92 -14.92 -4.40 -7.33
C LEU A 92 -15.30 -3.04 -7.95
N ILE A 93 -15.09 -2.88 -9.26
CA ILE A 93 -15.33 -1.64 -10.00
C ILE A 93 -16.79 -1.15 -9.83
N PRO A 94 -17.83 -1.95 -10.15
CA PRO A 94 -19.21 -1.53 -9.97
C PRO A 94 -19.61 -1.39 -8.49
N LYS A 95 -19.00 -2.15 -7.56
CA LYS A 95 -19.22 -1.99 -6.11
C LYS A 95 -18.79 -0.61 -5.60
N CYS A 96 -17.84 0.03 -6.27
CA CYS A 96 -17.43 1.40 -5.99
C CYS A 96 -18.20 2.47 -6.80
N GLY A 97 -19.26 2.07 -7.51
CA GLY A 97 -20.11 2.98 -8.30
C GLY A 97 -19.47 3.44 -9.61
N ILE A 98 -18.42 2.78 -10.06
CA ILE A 98 -17.71 3.11 -11.30
C ILE A 98 -18.37 2.34 -12.45
N ARG A 99 -18.96 3.05 -13.42
CA ARG A 99 -19.80 2.44 -14.47
C ARG A 99 -19.22 2.51 -15.88
N ASN A 100 -18.34 3.47 -16.16
CA ASN A 100 -17.90 3.80 -17.53
C ASN A 100 -16.46 3.36 -17.82
N VAL A 101 -16.08 2.14 -17.40
CA VAL A 101 -14.72 1.61 -17.62
C VAL A 101 -14.76 0.62 -18.78
N ILE A 102 -14.02 0.94 -19.83
CA ILE A 102 -13.79 0.03 -20.95
C ILE A 102 -12.63 -0.89 -20.57
N VAL A 103 -12.92 -2.14 -20.25
CA VAL A 103 -11.91 -3.17 -19.96
C VAL A 103 -11.59 -3.93 -21.26
N PRO A 104 -10.34 -3.95 -21.75
CA PRO A 104 -9.97 -4.67 -22.97
C PRO A 104 -10.22 -6.19 -22.87
N PRO A 105 -10.46 -6.89 -23.98
CA PRO A 105 -10.53 -8.35 -23.98
C PRO A 105 -9.24 -8.97 -23.43
N GLY A 106 -9.35 -10.00 -22.58
CA GLY A 106 -8.19 -10.67 -21.99
C GLY A 106 -7.61 -9.97 -20.76
N CYS A 107 -8.04 -8.73 -20.49
CA CYS A 107 -8.20 -8.26 -19.12
C CYS A 107 -9.52 -8.87 -18.64
#